data_AF-A0A2R9SPT0-F1
#
_entry.id   AF-A0A2R9SPT0-F1
#
_cell.length_a   1.000
_cell.length_b   1.000
_cell.length_c   1.000
_cell.angle_alpha   90.00
_cell.angle_beta   90.00
_cell.angle_gamma   90.00
#
_symmetry.space_group_name_H-M   'P 1'
#
loop_
_entity.id
_entity.type
_entity.pdbx_description
1 polymer ?
#
loop_
_entity_poly.entity_id
_entity_poly.type
_entity_poly.pdbx_seq_one_letter_code
_entity_poly.pdbx_strand_id
1 'polypeptide(L)'
;MEKVRISPLQFFSLLVLFQFGTTLVVNLGLQAGKDSWIAMLIGMIMGLLLFSMNAFLYSLFPDKLPTVYYRILLGKYLGGFVGLSYGVFYLHTASRDVC
;
A
#
# COMPACT_ATOMS: atom_id res chain seq x y z
N MET A 1 -12.08 11.56 22.84
CA MET A 1 -11.54 11.75 21.48
C MET A 1 -12.71 11.63 20.52
N GLU A 2 -13.10 12.72 19.86
CA GLU A 2 -14.15 12.66 18.82
C GLU A 2 -13.70 11.68 17.74
N LYS A 3 -14.54 10.68 17.47
CA LYS A 3 -14.35 9.79 16.33
C LYS A 3 -14.62 10.64 15.09
N VAL A 4 -13.61 11.28 14.53
CA VAL A 4 -13.67 11.91 13.21
C VAL A 4 -14.00 10.78 12.22
N ARG A 5 -15.28 10.63 11.92
CA ARG A 5 -15.76 9.64 10.95
C ARG A 5 -15.58 10.26 9.58
N ILE A 6 -14.48 9.92 8.93
CA ILE A 6 -14.27 10.25 7.53
C ILE A 6 -15.41 9.58 6.74
N SER A 7 -16.17 10.37 5.98
CA SER A 7 -17.20 9.83 5.09
C SER A 7 -16.56 8.90 4.06
N PRO A 8 -17.22 7.82 3.61
CA PRO A 8 -16.66 6.91 2.60
C PRO A 8 -16.15 7.65 1.35
N LEU A 9 -16.83 8.73 0.95
CA LEU A 9 -16.40 9.60 -0.15
C LEU A 9 -15.13 10.38 0.17
N GLN A 10 -15.01 10.93 1.38
CA GLN A 10 -13.80 11.65 1.80
C GLN A 10 -12.59 10.71 1.88
N PHE A 11 -12.80 9.48 2.36
CA PHE A 11 -11.75 8.46 2.40
C PHE A 11 -11.34 8.05 0.98
N PHE A 12 -12.32 7.84 0.09
CA PHE A 12 -12.05 7.56 -1.32
C PHE A 12 -11.28 8.69 -1.99
N SER A 13 -11.70 9.94 -1.82
CA SER A 13 -10.99 11.11 -2.36
C SER A 13 -9.55 11.19 -1.83
N LEU A 14 -9.33 10.91 -0.54
CA LEU A 14 -7.99 10.90 0.04
C LEU A 14 -7.10 9.82 -0.59
N LEU A 15 -7.63 8.61 -0.77
CA LEU A 15 -6.92 7.51 -1.43
C LEU A 15 -6.57 7.83 -2.88
N VAL A 16 -7.52 8.40 -3.63
CA VAL A 16 -7.32 8.82 -5.02
C VAL A 16 -6.24 9.89 -5.09
N LEU A 17 -6.34 10.96 -4.31
CA LEU A 17 -5.35 12.04 -4.30
C LEU A 17 -3.95 11.54 -3.92
N PHE A 18 -3.86 10.65 -2.94
CA PHE A 18 -2.59 10.02 -2.55
C PHE A 18 -1.99 9.19 -3.69
N GLN A 19 -2.80 8.34 -4.34
CA GLN A 19 -2.33 7.45 -5.40
C GLN A 19 -1.90 8.20 -6.67
N PHE A 20 -2.63 9.26 -7.04
CA PHE A 20 -2.32 10.07 -8.22
C PHE A 20 -1.19 11.08 -7.99
N GLY A 21 -0.85 11.42 -6.74
CA GLY A 21 0.13 12.46 -6.42
C GLY A 21 1.52 12.24 -7.03
N THR A 22 2.09 11.03 -6.87
CA THR A 22 3.44 10.70 -7.40
C THR A 22 3.42 10.12 -8.80
N THR A 23 2.35 9.44 -9.20
CA THR A 23 2.22 8.83 -10.54
C THR A 23 1.99 9.85 -11.65
N LEU A 24 1.38 11.01 -11.35
CA LEU A 24 1.26 12.11 -12.30
C LEU A 24 2.62 12.78 -12.61
N VAL A 25 3.54 12.77 -11.64
CA VAL A 25 4.86 13.40 -11.76
C VAL A 25 5.87 12.46 -12.42
N VAL A 26 5.82 11.16 -12.11
CA VAL A 26 6.72 10.16 -12.69
C VAL A 26 6.03 9.48 -13.87
N ASN A 27 6.34 9.95 -15.08
CA ASN A 27 5.78 9.41 -16.32
C ASN A 27 6.43 8.06 -16.68
N LEU A 28 5.98 7.00 -15.99
CA LEU A 28 6.50 5.62 -16.11
C LEU A 28 6.34 5.03 -17.54
N GLY A 29 5.52 5.65 -18.39
CA GLY A 29 5.23 5.20 -19.76
C GLY A 29 6.17 5.74 -20.84
N LEU A 30 7.07 6.67 -20.53
CA LEU A 30 7.91 7.30 -21.57
C LEU A 30 8.87 6.33 -22.27
N GLN A 31 9.30 5.26 -21.60
CA GLN A 31 10.21 4.26 -22.21
C GLN A 31 9.49 3.18 -23.03
N ALA A 32 8.21 2.91 -22.80
CA ALA A 32 7.51 1.77 -23.40
C ALA A 32 6.75 2.10 -24.70
N GLY A 33 6.80 3.36 -25.17
CA GLY A 33 6.20 3.76 -26.43
C GLY A 33 4.71 3.39 -26.51
N LYS A 34 4.33 2.60 -27.52
CA LYS A 34 2.93 2.30 -27.87
C LYS A 34 2.29 1.17 -27.05
N ASP A 35 3.07 0.37 -26.31
CA ASP A 35 2.58 -0.78 -25.52
C ASP A 35 2.43 -0.50 -24.02
N SER A 36 2.64 0.76 -23.62
CA SER A 36 2.53 1.26 -22.24
C SER A 36 1.17 0.94 -21.59
N TRP A 37 0.10 0.83 -22.38
CA TRP A 37 -1.24 0.51 -21.90
C TRP A 37 -1.37 -0.91 -21.35
N ILE A 38 -0.64 -1.88 -21.92
CA ILE A 38 -0.64 -3.27 -21.44
C ILE A 38 0.11 -3.36 -20.11
N ALA A 39 1.24 -2.66 -19.99
CA ALA A 39 1.97 -2.57 -18.73
C ALA A 39 1.11 -1.94 -17.61
N MET A 40 0.32 -0.90 -17.95
CA MET A 40 -0.64 -0.31 -17.01
C MET A 40 -1.75 -1.30 -16.60
N LEU A 41 -2.33 -2.04 -17.54
CA LEU A 41 -3.35 -3.05 -17.24
C LEU A 41 -2.81 -4.17 -16.34
N ILE A 42 -1.62 -4.69 -16.63
CA ILE A 42 -0.98 -5.71 -15.81
C ILE A 42 -0.68 -5.16 -14.40
N GLY A 43 -0.18 -3.93 -14.32
CA GLY A 43 0.05 -3.24 -13.05
C GLY A 43 -1.23 -3.07 -12.23
N MET A 44 -2.34 -2.72 -12.88
CA MET A 44 -3.66 -2.62 -12.22
C MET A 44 -4.13 -3.98 -11.69
N ILE A 45 -4.01 -5.05 -12.47
CA ILE A 45 -4.43 -6.40 -12.05
C ILE A 45 -3.59 -6.88 -10.86
N MET A 46 -2.26 -6.72 -10.93
CA MET A 46 -1.34 -7.04 -9.84
C MET A 46 -1.64 -6.22 -8.58
N GLY A 47 -1.87 -4.91 -8.74
CA GLY A 47 -2.23 -4.01 -7.63
C GLY A 47 -3.55 -4.38 -6.98
N LEU A 48 -4.56 -4.76 -7.77
CA LEU A 48 -5.87 -5.19 -7.28
C LEU A 48 -5.76 -6.52 -6.50
N LEU A 49 -4.92 -7.44 -6.97
CA LEU A 49 -4.66 -8.71 -6.29
C LEU A 49 -3.93 -8.50 -4.95
N LEU A 50 -2.94 -7.60 -4.91
CA LEU A 50 -2.29 -7.22 -3.66
C LEU A 50 -3.26 -6.51 -2.70
N PHE A 51 -4.11 -5.62 -3.22
CA PHE A 51 -5.11 -4.94 -2.40
C PHE A 51 -6.12 -5.92 -1.80
N SER A 52 -6.60 -6.89 -2.59
CA SER A 52 -7.56 -7.89 -2.11
C SER A 52 -6.93 -8.81 -1.05
N MET A 53 -5.66 -9.20 -1.21
CA MET A 53 -4.91 -9.92 -0.18
C MET A 53 -4.82 -9.12 1.13
N ASN A 54 -4.48 -7.83 1.06
CA ASN A 54 -4.42 -6.98 2.26
C ASN A 54 -5.80 -6.77 2.89
N ALA A 55 -6.84 -6.59 2.09
CA ALA A 55 -8.22 -6.47 2.58
C ALA A 55 -8.71 -7.76 3.25
N PHE A 56 -8.38 -8.93 2.69
CA PHE A 56 -8.67 -10.22 3.30
C PHE A 56 -7.96 -10.38 4.65
N LEU A 57 -6.68 -9.99 4.71
CA LEU A 57 -5.87 -10.07 5.91
C LEU A 57 -6.36 -9.10 7.01
N TYR A 58 -6.83 -7.93 6.61
CA TYR A 58 -7.49 -6.95 7.50
C TYR A 58 -8.82 -7.49 8.04
N SER A 59 -9.61 -8.19 7.22
CA SER A 59 -10.85 -8.84 7.65
C SER A 59 -10.61 -9.94 8.71
N LEU A 60 -9.48 -10.66 8.60
CA LEU A 60 -9.08 -11.68 9.57
C LEU A 60 -8.60 -11.09 10.91
N PHE A 61 -7.98 -9.91 10.90
CA PHE A 61 -7.42 -9.25 12.08
C PHE A 61 -7.78 -7.75 12.13
N PRO A 62 -9.06 -7.40 12.37
CA PRO A 62 -9.55 -6.02 12.23
C PRO A 62 -8.96 -5.01 13.23
N ASP A 63 -8.36 -5.49 14.34
CA ASP A 63 -7.88 -4.66 15.45
C ASP A 63 -6.37 -4.80 15.73
N LYS A 64 -5.61 -5.44 14.83
CA LYS A 64 -4.16 -5.67 15.05
C LYS A 64 -3.33 -4.98 13.99
N LEU A 65 -2.26 -4.31 14.43
CA LEU A 65 -1.30 -3.68 13.53
C LEU A 65 -0.64 -4.72 12.61
N PRO A 66 -0.19 -4.30 11.42
CA PRO A 66 0.53 -5.16 10.49
C PRO A 66 1.66 -5.96 11.14
N THR A 67 2.48 -5.29 11.94
CA THR A 67 3.57 -5.86 12.74
C THR A 67 3.13 -6.95 13.70
N VAL A 68 1.90 -6.89 14.20
CA VAL A 68 1.35 -7.87 15.14
C VAL A 68 0.78 -9.07 14.38
N TYR A 69 0.07 -8.88 13.25
CA TYR A 69 -0.41 -10.03 12.48
C TYR A 69 0.76 -10.80 11.84
N TYR A 70 1.82 -10.12 11.37
CA TYR A 70 3.00 -10.81 10.82
C TYR A 70 3.62 -11.75 11.86
N ARG A 71 3.64 -11.35 13.13
CA ARG A 71 4.12 -12.16 14.25
C ARG A 71 3.22 -13.35 14.58
N ILE A 72 1.91 -13.24 14.33
CA ILE A 72 0.94 -14.33 14.51
C ILE A 72 1.02 -15.32 13.35
N LEU A 73 1.10 -14.84 12.10
CA LEU A 73 1.09 -15.68 10.90
C LEU A 73 2.43 -16.41 10.67
N LEU A 74 3.56 -15.73 10.90
CA LEU A 74 4.91 -16.25 10.59
C LEU A 74 5.69 -16.66 11.85
N GLY A 75 5.14 -16.48 13.05
CA GLY A 75 5.79 -16.78 14.32
C GLY A 75 6.74 -15.70 14.83
N LYS A 76 7.31 -15.93 16.03
CA LYS A 76 8.04 -14.91 16.82
C LYS A 76 9.28 -14.34 16.13
N TYR A 77 10.05 -15.18 15.42
CA TYR A 77 11.32 -14.80 14.81
C TYR A 77 11.13 -14.23 13.39
N LEU A 78 10.46 -14.98 12.51
CA LEU A 78 10.19 -14.56 11.14
C LEU A 78 9.25 -13.34 11.09
N GLY A 79 8.19 -13.33 11.90
CA GLY A 79 7.28 -12.17 11.94
C GLY A 79 7.91 -10.92 12.56
N GLY A 80 8.87 -11.08 13.48
CA GLY A 80 9.67 -9.97 14.00
C GLY A 80 10.59 -9.36 12.92
N PHE A 81 11.25 -10.20 12.13
CA PHE A 81 12.09 -9.75 11.02
C PHE A 81 11.28 -9.05 9.93
N VAL A 82 10.14 -9.64 9.52
CA VAL A 82 9.23 -9.03 8.54
C VAL A 82 8.65 -7.70 9.03
N GLY A 83 8.30 -7.62 10.32
CA GLY A 83 7.85 -6.36 10.94
C GLY A 83 8.93 -5.27 10.94
N LEU A 84 10.18 -5.64 11.24
CA LEU A 84 11.32 -4.71 11.19
C LEU A 84 11.59 -4.24 9.76
N SER A 85 11.65 -5.16 8.79
CA SER A 85 11.87 -4.82 7.38
C SER A 85 10.76 -3.93 6.84
N TYR A 86 9.51 -4.17 7.24
CA TYR A 86 8.38 -3.33 6.88
C TYR A 86 8.54 -1.90 7.42
N GLY A 87 8.97 -1.75 8.67
CA GLY A 87 9.26 -0.44 9.26
C GLY A 87 10.38 0.30 8.53
N VAL A 88 11.49 -0.38 8.22
CA VAL A 88 12.62 0.20 7.47
C VAL A 88 12.20 0.61 6.06
N PHE A 89 11.39 -0.21 5.38
CA PHE A 89 10.86 0.09 4.06
C PHE A 89 10.02 1.38 4.06
N TYR A 90 9.14 1.54 5.05
CA TYR A 90 8.34 2.75 5.20
C TYR A 90 9.19 3.98 5.52
N LEU A 91 10.17 3.84 6.42
CA LEU A 91 11.13 4.91 6.74
C LEU A 91 11.90 5.37 5.50
N HIS A 92 12.38 4.43 4.68
CA HIS A 92 13.08 4.73 3.45
C HIS A 92 12.18 5.42 2.42
N THR A 93 10.96 4.91 2.24
CA THR A 93 9.97 5.49 1.31
C THR A 93 9.60 6.91 1.73
N ALA A 94 9.33 7.13 3.03
CA ALA A 94 9.09 8.46 3.58
C ALA A 94 10.29 9.41 3.39
N SER A 95 11.51 8.92 3.57
CA SER A 95 12.71 9.73 3.33
C SER A 95 12.86 10.11 1.86
N ARG A 96 12.41 9.26 0.93
CA ARG A 96 12.51 9.51 -0.52
C ARG A 96 11.40 10.42 -1.04
N ASP A 97 10.18 10.29 -0.52
CA ASP A 97 9.01 11.05 -0.99
C ASP A 97 8.90 12.44 -0.34
N VAL A 98 9.63 12.70 0.75
CA VAL A 98 9.65 14.00 1.46
C VAL A 98 10.83 14.89 1.03
N CYS A 99 11.72 14.42 0.15
CA CYS A 99 12.80 15.23 -0.44
C CYS A 99 12.40 15.84 -1.78
#